data_AF-A0A2T5VDY9-F1
#
_entry.id   AF-A0A2T5VDY9-F1
#
_cell.length_a   1.000
_cell.length_b   1.000
_cell.length_c   1.000
_cell.angle_alpha   90.00
_cell.angle_beta   90.00
_cell.angle_gamma   90.00
#
_symmetry.space_group_name_H-M   'P 1'
#
loop_
_entity.id
_entity.type
_entity.pdbx_description
1 polymer ?
#
loop_
_entity_poly.entity_id
_entity_poly.type
_entity_poly.pdbx_seq_one_letter_code
_entity_poly.pdbx_strand_id
1 'polypeptide(L)'
;MGKYTPLRTFLKTQDGARVAMTFRDVETLLGFSLPASKQYPAWWSNNPSNNPMTAEWLAAGFRTEQVDTEGERLVFVRANELAAKAGFSVGRRHPLFGRTKGLGRLAEGVDLTKPADPEWGKVYE
;
A
#
# COMPACT_ATOMS: atom_id res chain seq x y z
N MET A 1 -3.68 -18.78 21.51
CA MET A 1 -3.81 -18.83 20.03
C MET A 1 -4.92 -17.89 19.62
N GLY A 2 -4.73 -17.08 18.59
CA GLY A 2 -5.75 -16.13 18.14
C GLY A 2 -6.81 -16.85 17.30
N LYS A 3 -8.05 -16.35 17.32
CA LYS A 3 -9.17 -16.86 16.50
C LYS A 3 -8.82 -16.98 15.01
N TYR A 4 -7.90 -16.15 14.53
CA TYR A 4 -7.52 -16.02 13.13
C TYR A 4 -6.17 -16.68 12.78
N THR A 5 -5.54 -17.40 13.71
CA THR A 5 -4.26 -18.08 13.48
C THR A 5 -4.25 -19.05 12.30
N PRO A 6 -5.33 -19.78 11.95
CA PRO A 6 -5.35 -20.64 10.75
C PRO A 6 -5.03 -19.87 9.46
N LEU A 7 -5.51 -18.62 9.33
CA LEU A 7 -5.21 -17.76 8.19
C LEU A 7 -3.71 -17.45 8.09
N ARG A 8 -3.06 -17.12 9.21
CA ARG A 8 -1.61 -16.89 9.26
C ARG A 8 -0.84 -18.12 8.80
N THR A 9 -1.18 -19.29 9.30
CA THR A 9 -0.50 -20.55 8.96
C THR A 9 -0.65 -20.86 7.48
N PHE A 10 -1.87 -20.76 6.94
CA PHE A 10 -2.12 -20.99 5.52
C PHE A 10 -1.34 -20.03 4.62
N LEU A 11 -1.30 -18.74 4.95
CA LEU A 11 -0.56 -17.75 4.16
C LEU A 11 0.95 -18.03 4.20
N LYS A 12 1.48 -18.48 5.34
CA LYS A 12 2.90 -18.87 5.45
C LYS A 12 3.28 -20.07 4.60
N THR A 13 2.36 -21.00 4.34
CA THR A 13 2.62 -22.16 3.47
C THR A 13 2.50 -21.84 1.98
N GLN A 14 2.00 -20.65 1.61
CA GLN A 14 1.93 -20.27 0.20
C GLN A 14 3.30 -19.79 -0.27
N ASP A 15 3.82 -20.40 -1.34
CA ASP A 15 5.04 -19.95 -2.02
C ASP A 15 4.78 -18.74 -2.92
N GLY A 16 3.54 -18.60 -3.39
CA GLY A 16 3.12 -17.51 -4.28
C GLY A 16 3.34 -16.12 -3.71
N ALA A 17 3.76 -15.19 -4.57
CA ALA A 17 3.82 -13.76 -4.27
C ALA A 17 2.43 -13.13 -4.09
N ARG A 18 1.42 -13.69 -4.76
CA ARG A 18 0.02 -13.28 -4.73
C ARG A 18 -0.86 -14.49 -4.43
N VAL A 19 -1.80 -14.32 -3.51
CA VAL A 19 -2.77 -15.34 -3.14
C VAL A 19 -4.15 -14.72 -3.26
N ALA A 20 -4.87 -15.08 -4.32
CA ALA A 20 -6.26 -14.69 -4.51
C ALA A 20 -7.17 -15.69 -3.78
N MET A 21 -8.13 -15.19 -3.02
CA MET A 21 -9.08 -16.00 -2.27
C MET A 21 -10.42 -15.26 -2.11
N THR A 22 -11.48 -16.01 -1.92
CA THR A 22 -12.80 -15.45 -1.64
C THR A 22 -13.03 -15.30 -0.14
N PHE A 23 -14.03 -14.50 0.26
CA PHE A 23 -14.41 -14.39 1.67
C PHE A 23 -14.87 -15.74 2.22
N ARG A 24 -15.53 -16.55 1.38
CA ARG A 24 -15.94 -17.91 1.72
C ARG A 24 -14.76 -18.85 1.94
N ASP A 25 -13.68 -18.73 1.16
CA ASP A 25 -12.47 -19.53 1.37
C ASP A 25 -11.83 -19.18 2.73
N VAL A 26 -11.82 -17.90 3.08
CA VAL A 26 -11.33 -17.44 4.40
C VAL A 26 -12.20 -17.98 5.53
N GLU A 27 -13.53 -17.93 5.40
CA GLU A 27 -14.47 -18.49 6.39
C GLU A 27 -14.31 -20.00 6.55
N THR A 28 -14.12 -20.72 5.45
CA THR A 28 -13.90 -22.17 5.43
C THR A 28 -12.60 -22.52 6.13
N LEU A 29 -11.53 -21.75 5.86
CA LEU A 29 -10.23 -21.91 6.51
C LEU A 29 -10.29 -21.62 8.02
N LEU A 30 -11.08 -20.64 8.41
CA LEU A 30 -11.25 -20.24 9.80
C LEU A 30 -12.21 -21.16 10.57
N GLY A 31 -13.10 -21.88 9.87
CA GLY A 31 -14.13 -22.73 10.47
C GLY A 31 -15.31 -21.96 11.08
N PHE A 32 -15.44 -20.66 10.78
CA PHE A 32 -16.54 -19.81 11.23
C PHE A 32 -16.83 -18.70 10.23
N SER A 33 -18.06 -18.21 10.22
CA SER A 33 -18.46 -17.06 9.39
C SER A 33 -17.84 -15.76 9.90
N LEU A 34 -17.31 -14.96 8.98
CA LEU A 34 -16.77 -13.64 9.28
C LEU A 34 -17.92 -12.70 9.68
N PRO A 35 -17.66 -11.72 10.56
CA PRO A 35 -18.68 -10.74 10.95
C PRO A 35 -19.13 -9.93 9.73
N ALA A 36 -20.35 -9.38 9.78
CA ALA A 36 -20.93 -8.53 8.72
C ALA A 36 -20.00 -7.38 8.30
N SER A 37 -19.12 -6.93 9.19
CA SER A 37 -18.08 -5.95 8.91
C SER A 37 -17.15 -6.32 7.74
N LYS A 38 -17.10 -7.59 7.31
CA LYS A 38 -16.37 -8.04 6.10
C LYS A 38 -16.81 -7.31 4.83
N GLN A 39 -18.03 -6.75 4.80
CA GLN A 39 -18.54 -5.96 3.68
C GLN A 39 -17.83 -4.61 3.53
N TYR A 40 -17.12 -4.14 4.56
CA TYR A 40 -16.44 -2.84 4.51
C TYR A 40 -14.97 -3.02 4.10
N PRO A 41 -14.50 -2.36 3.03
CA PRO A 41 -13.10 -2.45 2.60
C PRO A 41 -12.10 -2.09 3.71
N ALA A 42 -12.47 -1.14 4.59
CA ALA A 42 -11.64 -0.74 5.72
C ALA A 42 -11.34 -1.90 6.69
N TRP A 43 -12.25 -2.86 6.84
CA TRP A 43 -12.04 -4.04 7.69
C TRP A 43 -10.88 -4.91 7.19
N TRP A 44 -10.64 -4.91 5.87
CA TRP A 44 -9.53 -5.59 5.19
C TRP A 44 -8.27 -4.73 5.05
N SER A 45 -8.24 -3.55 5.67
CA SER A 45 -7.07 -2.67 5.61
C SER A 45 -5.86 -3.26 6.30
N ASN A 46 -4.67 -2.81 5.90
CA ASN A 46 -3.40 -3.21 6.50
C ASN A 46 -3.07 -2.46 7.80
N ASN A 47 -4.08 -1.93 8.51
CA ASN A 47 -3.92 -1.27 9.80
C ASN A 47 -4.14 -2.27 10.96
N PRO A 48 -3.10 -2.67 11.71
CA PRO A 48 -3.21 -3.66 12.80
C PRO A 48 -4.10 -3.20 13.96
N SER A 49 -4.35 -1.89 14.11
CA SER A 49 -5.24 -1.36 15.15
C SER A 49 -6.72 -1.48 14.81
N ASN A 50 -7.08 -1.74 13.54
CA ASN A 50 -8.47 -1.76 13.11
C ASN A 50 -9.18 -3.08 13.44
N ASN A 51 -8.48 -4.20 13.27
CA ASN A 51 -9.03 -5.53 13.47
C ASN A 51 -7.94 -6.55 13.86
N PRO A 52 -8.18 -7.41 14.86
CA PRO A 52 -7.28 -8.51 15.21
C PRO A 52 -6.85 -9.40 14.02
N MET A 53 -7.70 -9.57 13.00
CA MET A 53 -7.35 -10.39 11.83
C MET A 53 -6.20 -9.78 11.02
N THR A 54 -6.09 -8.44 10.99
CA THR A 54 -5.04 -7.74 10.24
C THR A 54 -3.63 -8.12 10.71
N ALA A 55 -3.46 -8.31 12.02
CA ALA A 55 -2.19 -8.74 12.58
C ALA A 55 -1.76 -10.13 12.07
N GLU A 56 -2.69 -11.00 11.69
CA GLU A 56 -2.39 -12.36 11.25
C GLU A 56 -1.73 -12.43 9.88
N TRP A 57 -2.30 -11.77 8.86
CA TRP A 57 -1.68 -11.76 7.53
C TRP A 57 -0.42 -10.91 7.50
N LEU A 58 -0.36 -9.81 8.26
CA LEU A 58 0.85 -9.02 8.42
C LEU A 58 1.98 -9.85 9.06
N ALA A 59 1.69 -10.65 10.09
CA ALA A 59 2.65 -11.56 10.71
C ALA A 59 3.03 -12.76 9.82
N ALA A 60 2.23 -13.06 8.79
CA ALA A 60 2.60 -13.99 7.72
C ALA A 60 3.47 -13.33 6.63
N GLY A 61 3.70 -12.01 6.70
CA GLY A 61 4.45 -11.26 5.69
C GLY A 61 3.63 -10.88 4.46
N PHE A 62 2.31 -10.90 4.55
CA PHE A 62 1.38 -10.54 3.48
C PHE A 62 0.65 -9.22 3.80
N ARG A 63 0.13 -8.58 2.77
CA ARG A 63 -0.74 -7.40 2.82
C ARG A 63 -1.89 -7.57 1.84
N THR A 64 -3.03 -6.94 2.10
CA THR A 64 -4.14 -6.86 1.15
C THR A 64 -3.83 -5.81 0.07
N GLU A 65 -4.02 -6.14 -1.21
CA GLU A 65 -3.80 -5.23 -2.36
C GLU A 65 -5.11 -4.91 -3.08
N GLN A 66 -5.92 -5.92 -3.37
CA GLN A 66 -7.20 -5.77 -4.06
C GLN A 66 -8.29 -6.40 -3.19
N VAL A 67 -9.28 -5.61 -2.82
CA VAL A 67 -10.43 -6.07 -2.03
C VAL A 67 -11.68 -5.70 -2.81
N ASP A 68 -12.38 -6.71 -3.30
CA ASP A 68 -13.65 -6.60 -4.00
C ASP A 68 -14.75 -7.10 -3.05
N THR A 69 -15.48 -6.16 -2.46
CA THR A 69 -16.57 -6.48 -1.52
C THR A 69 -17.85 -6.91 -2.22
N GLU A 70 -18.03 -6.57 -3.51
CA GLU A 70 -19.20 -6.97 -4.30
C GLU A 70 -19.02 -8.40 -4.82
N GLY A 71 -17.83 -8.71 -5.35
CA GLY A 71 -17.46 -10.07 -5.76
C GLY A 71 -17.01 -10.98 -4.63
N GLU A 72 -16.93 -10.48 -3.39
CA GLU A 72 -16.41 -11.17 -2.20
C GLU A 72 -15.01 -11.78 -2.41
N ARG A 73 -14.12 -11.05 -3.07
CA ARG A 73 -12.76 -11.49 -3.38
C ARG A 73 -11.72 -10.60 -2.74
N LEU A 74 -10.60 -11.19 -2.36
CA LEU A 74 -9.42 -10.44 -2.00
C LEU A 74 -8.13 -11.08 -2.50
N VAL A 75 -7.12 -10.22 -2.67
CA VAL A 75 -5.78 -10.64 -3.05
C VAL A 75 -4.80 -10.23 -1.95
N PHE A 76 -4.16 -11.23 -1.36
CA PHE A 76 -3.00 -11.05 -0.49
C PHE A 76 -1.73 -11.01 -1.33
N VAL A 77 -0.83 -10.09 -1.03
CA VAL A 77 0.45 -9.92 -1.70
C VAL A 77 1.58 -9.90 -0.67
N ARG A 78 2.66 -10.61 -0.94
CA ARG A 78 3.82 -10.65 -0.05
C ARG A 78 4.45 -9.26 0.05
N ALA A 79 4.72 -8.78 1.26
CA ALA A 79 5.19 -7.42 1.50
C ALA A 79 6.52 -7.10 0.78
N ASN A 80 7.40 -8.11 0.65
CA ASN A 80 8.70 -7.98 -0.03
C ASN A 80 8.54 -7.70 -1.53
N GLU A 81 7.51 -8.26 -2.17
CA GLU A 81 7.18 -8.05 -3.58
C GLU A 81 6.59 -6.66 -3.82
N LEU A 82 5.79 -6.16 -2.87
CA LEU A 82 5.33 -4.78 -2.88
C LEU A 82 6.49 -3.79 -2.75
N ALA A 83 7.48 -4.08 -1.90
CA ALA A 83 8.69 -3.27 -1.78
C ALA A 83 9.55 -3.32 -3.06
N ALA A 84 9.66 -4.48 -3.71
CA ALA A 84 10.36 -4.61 -4.99
C ALA A 84 9.67 -3.82 -6.12
N LYS A 85 8.33 -3.81 -6.17
CA LYS A 85 7.56 -3.00 -7.13
C LYS A 85 7.54 -1.50 -6.81
N ALA A 86 7.46 -1.15 -5.52
CA ALA A 86 7.46 0.23 -5.04
C ALA A 86 8.87 0.84 -5.00
N GLY A 87 9.90 0.04 -5.27
CA GLY A 87 11.25 0.50 -5.45
C GLY A 87 11.34 1.46 -6.63
N PHE A 88 11.22 2.75 -6.37
CA PHE A 88 12.15 3.69 -6.99
C PHE A 88 13.53 3.09 -6.75
N SER A 89 14.21 2.68 -7.82
CA SER A 89 15.53 2.08 -7.70
C SER A 89 16.48 3.08 -7.02
N VAL A 90 16.62 3.00 -5.70
CA VAL A 90 17.74 3.59 -4.97
C VAL A 90 18.96 2.78 -5.39
N GLY A 91 19.49 3.06 -6.57
CA GLY A 91 20.55 2.24 -7.17
C GLY A 91 20.89 2.53 -8.63
N ARG A 92 20.00 3.14 -9.42
CA ARG A 92 20.37 3.68 -10.73
C ARG A 92 19.66 5.00 -10.98
N ARG A 93 20.45 6.04 -11.28
CA ARG A 93 19.92 7.29 -11.85
C ARG A 93 19.16 6.93 -13.13
N HIS A 94 17.92 7.40 -13.26
CA HIS A 94 17.11 7.20 -14.46
C HIS A 94 17.90 7.69 -15.69
N PRO A 95 17.80 7.08 -16.88
CA PRO A 95 18.53 7.53 -18.08
C PRO A 95 18.30 9.00 -18.46
N LEU A 96 17.15 9.57 -18.06
CA LEU A 96 16.84 10.99 -18.25
C LEU A 96 17.39 11.90 -17.15
N PHE A 97 17.97 11.35 -16.08
CA PHE A 97 18.56 12.14 -15.00
C PHE A 97 19.70 13.00 -15.57
N GLY A 98 19.59 14.31 -15.43
CA GLY A 98 20.56 15.27 -15.94
C GLY A 98 20.35 15.68 -17.40
N ARG A 99 19.35 15.15 -18.10
CA ARG A 99 19.06 15.53 -19.51
C ARG A 99 18.64 16.99 -19.66
N THR A 100 18.18 17.61 -18.58
CA THR A 100 17.82 19.04 -18.51
C THR A 100 18.88 19.90 -17.81
N LYS A 101 19.99 19.32 -17.38
CA LYS A 101 21.06 20.07 -16.71
C LYS A 101 21.64 21.11 -17.68
N GLY A 102 21.64 22.37 -17.27
CA GLY A 102 22.15 23.48 -18.08
C GLY A 102 21.17 24.04 -19.11
N LEU A 103 19.95 23.48 -19.24
CA LEU A 103 18.91 24.10 -20.08
C LEU A 103 18.27 25.32 -19.40
N GLY A 104 18.27 25.38 -18.07
CA GLY A 104 17.86 26.57 -17.33
C GLY A 104 19.00 27.59 -17.28
N ARG A 105 18.76 28.79 -17.83
CA ARG A 105 19.60 29.97 -17.60
C ARG A 105 18.80 30.95 -16.75
N LEU A 106 19.40 31.40 -15.66
CA LEU A 106 18.88 32.53 -14.89
C LEU A 106 19.35 33.82 -15.54
N ALA A 107 18.48 34.81 -15.65
CA ALA A 107 18.89 36.14 -16.09
C ALA A 107 19.83 36.76 -15.03
N GLU A 108 20.84 37.50 -15.50
CA GLU A 108 21.78 38.17 -14.60
C GLU A 108 21.03 39.16 -13.71
N GLY A 109 21.33 39.14 -12.40
CA GLY A 109 20.69 40.00 -11.40
C GLY A 109 19.36 39.46 -10.84
N VAL A 110 18.88 38.28 -11.25
CA VAL A 110 17.70 37.65 -10.66
C VAL A 110 18.04 37.02 -9.31
N ASP A 111 17.46 37.59 -8.26
CA ASP A 111 17.53 37.04 -6.90
C ASP A 111 16.44 35.97 -6.70
N LEU A 112 16.87 34.71 -6.65
CA LEU A 112 16.00 33.54 -6.46
C LEU A 112 15.40 33.42 -5.07
N THR A 113 15.85 34.24 -4.12
CA THR A 113 15.34 34.23 -2.75
C THR A 113 14.15 35.16 -2.56
N LYS A 114 13.86 36.02 -3.55
CA LYS A 114 12.67 36.87 -3.54
C LYS A 114 11.41 36.03 -3.79
N PRO A 115 10.26 36.38 -3.17
CA PRO A 115 8.99 35.74 -3.46
C PRO A 115 8.70 35.80 -4.96
N ALA A 116 8.40 34.64 -5.55
CA ALA A 116 8.08 34.54 -6.99
C ALA A 116 6.81 35.34 -7.35
N ASP A 117 5.93 35.56 -6.37
CA ASP A 117 4.70 36.33 -6.49
C ASP A 117 4.50 37.16 -5.20
N PRO A 118 4.89 38.44 -5.18
CA PRO A 118 4.72 39.30 -4.01
C PRO A 118 3.26 39.70 -3.74
N GLU A 119 2.36 39.51 -4.72
CA GLU A 119 0.92 39.82 -4.58
C GLU A 119 0.12 38.63 -4.03
N TRP A 120 0.64 37.39 -4.16
CA TRP A 120 0.02 36.19 -3.58
C TRP A 120 -0.30 36.35 -2.08
N GLY A 121 0.54 37.05 -1.33
CA GLY A 121 0.35 37.28 0.10
C GLY A 121 -0.77 38.27 0.46
N LYS A 122 -1.30 39.02 -0.50
CA LYS A 122 -2.28 40.10 -0.28
C LYS A 122 -3.74 39.67 -0.49
N VAL A 123 -4.00 38.39 -0.76
CA VAL A 123 -5.36 37.86 -0.99
C VAL A 123 -6.26 37.97 0.26
N TYR A 124 -5.69 38.30 1.42
CA TYR A 124 -6.39 38.42 2.70
C TYR A 124 -6.35 39.84 3.30
N GLU A 125 -5.98 40.87 2.53
CA GLU A 125 -6.10 42.29 2.92
C GLU A 125 -7.44 42.90 2.48
#